data_AF-A0A5K1JTQ4-F1
#
_entry.id   AF-A0A5K1JTQ4-F1
#
_cell.length_a   1.000
_cell.length_b   1.000
_cell.length_c   1.000
_cell.angle_alpha   90.00
_cell.angle_beta   90.00
_cell.angle_gamma   90.00
#
_symmetry.space_group_name_H-M   'P 1'
#
loop_
_entity.id
_entity.type
_entity.pdbx_description
1 polymer ?
#
loop_
_entity_poly.entity_id
_entity_poly.type
_entity_poly.pdbx_seq_one_letter_code
_entity_poly.pdbx_strand_id
1 'polypeptide(L)'
;MADWQTPQPPPPEPDRRPALWHLWGLANHIHPSFFTPTFDNGKPVPLPVQFGNLALKVTKKTSSSYARPPCITYYIDLSSLTPEVNDVLAYVLYPKEDDIPANREAFKRCLAEMAQDSKTFMAESRA
;
A
#
# COMPACT_ATOMS: atom_id res chain seq x y z
N MET A 1 -34.86 23.77 -33.81
CA MET A 1 -34.90 23.20 -32.45
C MET A 1 -33.46 22.86 -32.13
N ALA A 2 -32.86 23.52 -31.14
CA ALA A 2 -31.45 23.28 -30.79
C ALA A 2 -31.40 22.15 -29.76
N ASP A 3 -30.77 21.04 -30.14
CA ASP A 3 -30.42 19.95 -29.23
C ASP A 3 -29.43 20.47 -28.18
N TRP A 4 -29.96 20.80 -27.00
CA TRP A 4 -29.14 21.03 -25.82
C TRP A 4 -28.62 19.68 -25.32
N GLN A 5 -27.50 19.21 -25.90
CA GLN A 5 -26.71 18.16 -25.26
C GLN A 5 -26.18 18.71 -23.94
N THR A 6 -26.78 18.27 -22.85
CA THR A 6 -26.25 18.51 -21.51
C THR A 6 -24.86 17.88 -21.47
N PRO A 7 -23.78 18.62 -21.16
CA PRO A 7 -22.45 18.02 -21.06
C PRO A 7 -22.52 16.94 -19.99
N GLN A 8 -22.27 15.69 -20.37
CA GLN A 8 -22.18 14.61 -19.39
C GLN A 8 -21.06 14.96 -18.40
N PRO A 9 -21.29 14.83 -17.09
CA PRO A 9 -20.22 15.00 -16.12
C PRO A 9 -19.07 14.04 -16.48
N PRO A 10 -17.82 14.48 -16.37
CA PRO A 10 -16.68 13.60 -16.64
C PRO A 10 -16.82 12.33 -15.79
N PRO A 11 -16.39 11.17 -16.32
CA PRO A 11 -16.37 9.95 -15.52
C PRO A 11 -15.59 10.22 -14.23
N PRO A 12 -16.04 9.68 -13.08
CA PRO A 12 -15.35 9.88 -11.82
C PRO A 12 -13.89 9.43 -11.98
N GLU A 13 -12.96 10.27 -11.52
CA GLU A 13 -11.55 9.92 -11.55
C GLU A 13 -11.34 8.61 -10.77
N PRO A 14 -10.48 7.71 -11.28
CA PRO A 14 -10.14 6.48 -10.58
C PRO A 14 -9.59 6.82 -9.19
N ASP A 15 -10.33 6.43 -8.14
CA ASP A 15 -10.00 6.76 -6.76
C ASP A 15 -9.47 5.55 -6.00
N ARG A 16 -8.18 5.57 -5.71
CA ARG A 16 -7.48 4.56 -4.91
C ARG A 16 -7.72 4.68 -3.39
N ARG A 17 -8.20 5.82 -2.89
CA ARG A 17 -8.30 6.08 -1.44
C ARG A 17 -9.12 5.01 -0.70
N PRO A 18 -10.26 4.52 -1.22
CA PRO A 18 -11.02 3.46 -0.57
C PRO A 18 -10.22 2.16 -0.38
N ALA A 19 -9.42 1.77 -1.36
CA ALA A 19 -8.58 0.58 -1.27
C ALA A 19 -7.45 0.74 -0.25
N LEU A 20 -6.84 1.92 -0.17
CA LEU A 20 -5.81 2.24 0.84
C LEU A 20 -6.39 2.24 2.26
N TRP A 21 -7.58 2.82 2.46
CA TRP A 21 -8.28 2.78 3.75
C TRP A 21 -8.74 1.37 4.13
N HIS A 22 -9.15 0.57 3.14
CA HIS A 22 -9.46 -0.83 3.36
C HIS A 22 -8.25 -1.63 3.85
N LEU A 23 -7.10 -1.47 3.18
CA LEU A 23 -5.83 -2.06 3.61
C LEU A 23 -5.41 -1.58 5.01
N TRP A 24 -5.64 -0.29 5.30
CA TRP A 24 -5.34 0.30 6.61
C TRP A 24 -6.15 -0.38 7.73
N GLY A 25 -7.44 -0.63 7.48
CA GLY A 25 -8.30 -1.35 8.43
C GLY A 25 -7.90 -2.82 8.57
N LEU A 26 -7.63 -3.49 7.45
CA LEU A 26 -7.19 -4.89 7.42
C LEU A 26 -5.86 -5.12 8.14
N ALA A 27 -4.97 -4.13 8.18
CA ALA A 27 -3.66 -4.26 8.82
C ALA A 27 -3.72 -4.79 10.26
N ASN A 28 -4.80 -4.51 11.01
CA ASN A 28 -4.99 -5.01 12.38
C ASN A 28 -5.30 -6.52 12.44
N HIS A 29 -5.78 -7.11 11.34
CA HIS A 29 -6.19 -8.51 11.22
C HIS A 29 -5.18 -9.36 10.43
N ILE A 30 -4.20 -8.74 9.77
CA ILE A 30 -3.11 -9.44 9.09
C ILE A 30 -2.24 -10.14 10.13
N HIS A 31 -1.82 -11.37 9.81
CA HIS A 31 -0.94 -12.15 10.68
C HIS A 31 0.37 -11.39 10.97
N PRO A 32 0.83 -11.33 12.25
CA PRO A 32 2.01 -10.54 12.64
C PRO A 32 3.27 -10.84 11.83
N SER A 33 3.48 -12.09 11.39
CA SER A 33 4.64 -12.48 10.57
C SER A 33 4.75 -11.72 9.25
N PHE A 34 3.65 -11.15 8.76
CA PHE A 34 3.70 -10.28 7.59
C PHE A 34 4.52 -9.03 7.91
N PHE A 35 4.37 -8.40 9.08
CA PHE A 35 5.13 -7.20 9.43
C PHE A 35 6.53 -7.47 10.00
N THR A 36 6.90 -8.74 10.19
CA THR A 36 8.25 -9.14 10.59
C THR A 36 9.22 -8.94 9.43
N PRO A 37 10.35 -8.24 9.62
CA PRO A 37 11.40 -8.16 8.60
C PRO A 37 11.96 -9.57 8.33
N THR A 38 12.02 -9.95 7.05
CA THR A 38 12.54 -11.26 6.61
C THR A 38 13.76 -11.03 5.73
N PHE A 39 14.95 -11.08 6.33
CA PHE A 39 16.23 -10.83 5.63
C PHE A 39 16.66 -11.97 4.70
N ASP A 40 15.85 -13.03 4.59
CA ASP A 40 16.10 -14.22 3.76
C ASP A 40 15.89 -13.95 2.26
N ASN A 41 17.00 -13.74 1.55
CA ASN A 41 17.13 -13.76 0.09
C ASN A 41 16.17 -12.86 -0.71
N GLY A 42 15.58 -11.84 -0.08
CA GLY A 42 14.77 -10.82 -0.76
C GLY A 42 13.55 -11.36 -1.49
N LYS A 43 13.06 -12.57 -1.14
CA LYS A 43 11.87 -13.15 -1.77
C LYS A 43 10.65 -12.33 -1.39
N PRO A 44 9.87 -11.85 -2.37
CA PRO A 44 8.64 -11.13 -2.08
C PRO A 44 7.61 -12.05 -1.41
N VAL A 45 7.02 -11.60 -0.31
CA VAL A 45 5.97 -12.31 0.43
C VAL A 45 4.62 -11.72 0.02
N PRO A 46 3.76 -12.46 -0.69
CA PRO A 46 2.45 -11.97 -1.08
C PRO A 46 1.49 -11.95 0.11
N LEU A 47 0.62 -10.95 0.14
CA LEU A 47 -0.53 -10.85 1.01
C LEU A 47 -1.78 -10.86 0.14
N PRO A 48 -2.60 -11.92 0.19
CA PRO A 48 -3.86 -11.95 -0.52
C PRO A 48 -4.85 -10.98 0.14
N VAL A 49 -5.29 -9.98 -0.61
CA VAL A 49 -6.30 -9.02 -0.16
C VAL A 49 -7.42 -8.94 -1.18
N GLN A 50 -8.66 -8.94 -0.71
CA GLN A 50 -9.84 -8.77 -1.54
C GLN A 50 -10.49 -7.42 -1.20
N PHE A 51 -10.64 -6.55 -2.20
CA PHE A 51 -11.36 -5.28 -2.10
C PHE A 51 -12.59 -5.30 -3.03
N GLY A 52 -13.77 -5.55 -2.45
CA GLY A 52 -14.97 -5.82 -3.24
C GLY A 52 -14.75 -7.01 -4.17
N ASN A 53 -14.92 -6.80 -5.48
CA ASN A 53 -14.71 -7.83 -6.50
C ASN A 53 -13.26 -7.88 -7.05
N LEU A 54 -12.35 -7.07 -6.50
CA LEU A 54 -10.96 -6.96 -6.96
C LEU A 54 -10.01 -7.67 -6.00
N ALA A 55 -9.13 -8.50 -6.56
CA ALA A 55 -8.00 -9.07 -5.84
C ALA A 55 -6.84 -8.08 -5.85
N LEU A 56 -6.62 -7.37 -4.74
CA LEU A 56 -5.49 -6.47 -4.56
C LEU A 56 -4.23 -7.31 -4.31
N LYS A 57 -3.18 -7.07 -5.12
CA LYS A 57 -1.89 -7.71 -4.89
C LYS A 57 -1.05 -6.82 -4.01
N VAL A 58 -0.86 -7.25 -2.76
CA VAL A 58 0.07 -6.62 -1.84
C VAL A 58 1.26 -7.54 -1.65
N THR A 59 2.47 -7.02 -1.76
CA THR A 59 3.68 -7.82 -1.63
C THR A 59 4.68 -7.13 -0.73
N LYS A 60 5.20 -7.84 0.26
CA LYS A 60 6.27 -7.36 1.12
C LYS A 60 7.63 -7.82 0.62
N LYS A 61 8.62 -6.94 0.68
CA LYS A 61 10.04 -7.27 0.53
C LYS A 61 10.84 -6.58 1.62
N THR A 62 11.68 -7.31 2.34
CA THR A 62 12.65 -6.71 3.26
C THR A 62 13.97 -6.52 2.54
N SER A 63 14.64 -5.40 2.77
CA SER A 63 15.99 -5.16 2.26
C SER A 63 16.96 -6.22 2.79
N SER A 64 18.09 -6.43 2.09
CA SER A 64 19.15 -7.28 2.63
C SER A 64 19.68 -6.74 3.97
N SER A 65 20.27 -7.62 4.78
CA SER A 65 20.91 -7.26 6.06
C SER A 65 22.06 -6.24 5.92
N TYR A 66 22.62 -6.12 4.71
CA TYR A 66 23.68 -5.17 4.36
C TYR A 66 23.16 -3.78 3.96
N ALA A 67 21.87 -3.62 3.72
CA ALA A 67 21.30 -2.31 3.41
C ALA A 67 21.43 -1.36 4.60
N ARG A 68 21.74 -0.09 4.30
CA ARG A 68 21.85 1.00 5.27
C ARG A 68 21.12 2.22 4.71
N PRO A 69 19.93 2.58 5.23
CA PRO A 69 19.19 1.90 6.30
C PRO A 69 18.52 0.58 5.85
N PRO A 70 18.27 -0.38 6.76
CA PRO A 70 17.39 -1.50 6.48
C PRO A 70 15.94 -1.02 6.37
N CYS A 71 15.14 -1.66 5.50
CA CYS A 71 13.74 -1.31 5.30
C CYS A 71 12.86 -2.51 4.95
N ILE A 72 11.56 -2.36 5.21
CA ILE A 72 10.52 -3.20 4.62
C ILE A 72 9.78 -2.36 3.58
N THR A 73 9.73 -2.85 2.34
CA THR A 73 8.95 -2.26 1.24
C THR A 73 7.69 -3.08 1.03
N TYR A 74 6.55 -2.42 1.03
CA TYR A 74 5.27 -3.00 0.65
C TYR A 74 4.85 -2.43 -0.71
N TYR A 75 4.74 -3.31 -1.69
CA TYR A 75 4.24 -3.03 -3.03
C TYR A 75 2.74 -3.28 -3.06
N ILE A 76 1.97 -2.30 -3.51
CA ILE A 76 0.50 -2.38 -3.60
C ILE A 76 0.12 -2.12 -5.06
N ASP A 77 -0.29 -3.18 -5.76
CA ASP A 77 -0.80 -3.11 -7.13
C ASP A 77 -2.21 -2.53 -7.10
N LEU A 78 -2.35 -1.32 -7.66
CA LEU A 78 -3.60 -0.60 -7.80
C LEU A 78 -3.97 -0.41 -9.28
N SER A 79 -3.26 -1.04 -10.22
CA SER A 79 -3.50 -0.90 -11.67
C SER A 79 -4.95 -1.15 -12.08
N SER A 80 -5.65 -2.04 -11.36
CA SER A 80 -7.07 -2.36 -11.59
C SER A 80 -8.03 -1.24 -11.15
N LEU A 81 -7.57 -0.33 -10.29
CA LEU A 81 -8.33 0.82 -9.80
C LEU A 81 -7.88 2.12 -10.47
N THR A 82 -6.57 2.30 -10.63
CA THR A 82 -5.92 3.49 -11.21
C THR A 82 -4.97 3.05 -12.32
N PRO A 83 -5.40 2.92 -13.58
CA PRO A 83 -4.57 2.39 -14.67
C PRO A 83 -3.32 3.23 -14.99
N GLU A 84 -3.37 4.52 -14.67
CA GLU A 84 -2.23 5.44 -14.84
C GLU A 84 -1.18 5.28 -13.72
N VAL A 85 -1.57 4.66 -12.61
CA VAL A 85 -0.80 4.53 -11.39
C VAL A 85 -0.88 3.07 -10.96
N ASN A 86 0.06 2.29 -11.47
CA ASN A 86 0.01 0.84 -11.33
C ASN A 86 0.39 0.39 -9.92
N ASP A 87 1.40 1.04 -9.32
CA ASP A 87 1.98 0.57 -8.06
C ASP A 87 2.17 1.72 -7.06
N VAL A 88 1.85 1.42 -5.81
CA VAL A 88 2.09 2.29 -4.67
C VAL A 88 3.05 1.62 -3.69
N LEU A 89 4.00 2.39 -3.14
CA LEU A 89 5.07 1.88 -2.28
C LEU A 89 5.00 2.45 -0.87
N ALA A 90 4.92 1.58 0.14
CA ALA A 90 5.12 1.96 1.53
C ALA A 90 6.48 1.45 2.03
N TYR A 91 7.28 2.35 2.62
CA TYR A 91 8.58 2.03 3.21
C TYR A 91 8.53 2.13 4.73
N VAL A 92 8.92 1.06 5.41
CA VAL A 92 9.17 1.08 6.86
C VAL A 92 10.68 1.05 7.07
N LEU A 93 11.25 2.19 7.47
CA LEU A 93 12.67 2.35 7.77
C LEU A 93 12.98 1.87 9.19
N TYR A 94 14.16 1.26 9.36
CA TYR A 94 14.61 0.72 10.65
C TYR A 94 13.57 -0.23 11.29
N PRO A 95 13.11 -1.25 10.55
CA PRO A 95 12.11 -2.17 11.07
C PRO A 95 12.65 -2.87 12.33
N LYS A 96 11.80 -2.99 13.33
CA LYS A 96 12.15 -3.62 14.61
C LYS A 96 11.84 -5.11 14.53
N GLU A 97 12.83 -5.97 14.78
CA GLU A 97 12.62 -7.43 14.77
C GLU A 97 11.68 -7.87 15.91
N ASP A 98 11.83 -7.27 17.09
CA ASP A 98 11.08 -7.64 18.30
C ASP A 98 9.78 -6.86 18.50
N ASP A 99 9.54 -5.79 17.73
CA ASP A 99 8.41 -4.87 17.89
C ASP A 99 7.55 -4.83 16.61
N ILE A 100 6.91 -5.97 16.36
CA ILE A 100 5.97 -6.16 15.25
C ILE A 100 4.80 -5.16 15.27
N PRO A 101 4.21 -4.81 16.43
CA PRO A 101 3.20 -3.77 16.50
C PRO A 101 3.67 -2.44 15.89
N ALA A 102 4.91 -2.03 16.14
CA ALA A 102 5.41 -0.77 15.61
C ALA A 102 5.65 -0.80 14.09
N ASN A 103 6.15 -1.91 13.54
CA ASN A 103 6.25 -2.08 12.08
C ASN A 103 4.88 -2.00 11.39
N ARG A 104 3.85 -2.59 12.02
CA ARG A 104 2.47 -2.53 11.54
C ARG A 104 1.92 -1.10 11.58
N GLU A 105 2.16 -0.36 12.66
CA GLU A 105 1.72 1.03 12.76
C GLU A 105 2.45 1.93 11.76
N ALA A 106 3.74 1.70 11.49
CA ALA A 106 4.47 2.39 10.44
C ALA A 106 3.87 2.11 9.04
N PHE A 107 3.54 0.85 8.74
CA PHE A 107 2.82 0.51 7.49
C PHE A 107 1.49 1.24 7.39
N LYS A 108 0.70 1.28 8.48
CA LYS A 108 -0.57 2.02 8.53
C LYS A 108 -0.39 3.53 8.32
N ARG A 109 0.67 4.14 8.84
CA ARG A 109 0.98 5.56 8.60
C ARG A 109 1.23 5.82 7.12
N CYS A 110 2.05 5.00 6.47
CA CYS A 110 2.27 5.11 5.02
C CYS A 110 0.96 5.02 4.23
N LEU A 111 0.09 4.05 4.55
CA LEU A 111 -1.22 3.93 3.89
C LEU A 111 -2.09 5.18 4.07
N ALA A 112 -2.11 5.73 5.28
CA ALA A 112 -2.88 6.93 5.59
C ALA A 112 -2.35 8.17 4.82
N GLU A 113 -1.03 8.34 4.75
CA GLU A 113 -0.39 9.42 3.98
C GLU A 113 -0.77 9.34 2.50
N MET A 114 -0.67 8.14 1.89
CA MET A 114 -1.02 7.92 0.48
C MET A 114 -2.53 8.06 0.22
N ALA A 115 -3.37 7.83 1.23
CA ALA A 115 -4.81 7.99 1.13
C ALA A 115 -5.25 9.46 1.33
N GLN A 116 -4.48 10.26 2.07
CA GLN A 116 -4.76 11.69 2.29
C GLN A 116 -4.31 12.53 1.10
N ASP A 117 -3.21 12.16 0.44
CA ASP A 117 -2.71 12.84 -0.75
C ASP A 117 -2.91 11.98 -2.02
N SER A 118 -3.86 12.38 -2.87
CA SER A 118 -4.19 11.69 -4.11
C SER A 118 -3.05 11.67 -5.13
N LYS A 119 -1.99 12.47 -4.95
CA LYS A 119 -0.80 12.49 -5.81
C LYS A 119 0.38 11.71 -5.23
N THR A 120 0.30 11.26 -3.98
CA THR A 120 1.42 10.58 -3.31
C THR A 120 1.41 9.09 -3.62
N PHE A 121 2.33 8.62 -4.46
CA PHE A 121 2.47 7.21 -4.87
C PHE A 121 3.41 6.41 -3.98
N MET A 122 4.15 7.09 -3.10
CA MET A 122 5.12 6.48 -2.22
C MET A 122 5.10 7.18 -0.87
N ALA A 123 5.19 6.43 0.22
CA ALA A 123 5.29 6.97 1.58
C ALA A 123 6.34 6.23 2.39
N GLU A 124 6.95 6.93 3.34
CA GLU A 124 7.97 6.37 4.23
C GLU A 124 7.63 6.64 5.70
N SER A 125 7.94 5.69 6.57
CA SER A 125 7.71 5.81 8.00
C SER A 125 8.77 5.05 8.78
N ARG A 126 9.08 5.52 9.99
CA ARG A 126 9.94 4.79 10.93
C ARG A 126 9.09 3.90 11.84
N ALA A 127 9.57 2.68 12.06
CA ALA A 127 9.02 1.75 13.06
C ALA A 127 9.44 2.12 14.49
#